data_AF-A0A8H3LSE8-F1
#
_entry.id   AF-A0A8H3LSE8-F1
#
_cell.length_a   1.000
_cell.length_b   1.000
_cell.length_c   1.000
_cell.angle_alpha   90.00
_cell.angle_beta   90.00
_cell.angle_gamma   90.00
#
_symmetry.space_group_name_H-M   'P 1'
#
loop_
_entity.id
_entity.type
_entity.pdbx_description
1 polymer ?
#
loop_
_entity_poly.entity_id
_entity_poly.type
_entity_poly.pdbx_seq_one_letter_code
_entity_poly.pdbx_strand_id
1 'polypeptide(L)'
;MYHENNHSKNKIAVKFNIQTNQFRNWISKKPQLLKVQPDVKRLNMGAKPKYPALETALLTWVKELYRNLENMSDVELIQNIKSAQP
;
A
#
# COMPACT_ATOMS: atom_id res chain seq x y z
N MET A 1 1.67 -4.44 2.31
CA MET A 1 1.20 -5.74 2.87
C MET A 1 2.17 -6.84 2.43
N TYR A 2 2.44 -7.86 3.25
CA TYR A 2 3.48 -8.91 3.00
C TYR A 2 3.34 -9.71 1.68
N HIS A 3 2.28 -9.50 0.90
CA HIS A 3 2.02 -10.16 -0.39
C HIS A 3 2.41 -9.33 -1.61
N GLU A 4 2.85 -8.08 -1.42
CA GLU A 4 3.19 -7.15 -2.50
C GLU A 4 4.67 -7.26 -2.93
N ASN A 5 5.51 -8.02 -2.20
CA ASN A 5 6.96 -8.07 -2.39
C ASN A 5 7.47 -9.35 -3.08
N ASN A 6 6.82 -9.83 -4.14
CA ASN A 6 7.30 -10.96 -4.98
C ASN A 6 7.70 -12.24 -4.23
N HIS A 7 7.13 -12.50 -3.04
CA HIS A 7 7.45 -13.69 -2.27
C HIS A 7 6.81 -14.95 -2.87
N SER A 8 7.57 -16.05 -2.92
CA SER A 8 7.05 -17.34 -3.36
C SER A 8 5.86 -17.78 -2.52
N LYS A 9 4.74 -18.11 -3.20
CA LYS A 9 3.50 -18.59 -2.57
C LYS A 9 3.74 -19.81 -1.69
N ASN A 10 4.67 -20.69 -2.07
CA ASN A 10 5.03 -21.88 -1.30
C ASN A 10 5.80 -21.51 -0.01
N LYS A 11 6.73 -20.55 -0.09
CA LYS A 11 7.45 -20.07 1.11
C LYS A 11 6.50 -19.47 2.15
N ILE A 12 5.46 -18.77 1.70
CA ILE A 12 4.43 -18.22 2.59
C ILE A 12 3.62 -19.36 3.23
N ALA A 13 3.18 -20.33 2.43
CA ALA A 13 2.42 -21.49 2.90
C ALA A 13 3.18 -22.25 4.00
N VAL A 14 4.48 -22.53 3.78
CA VAL A 14 5.36 -23.17 4.77
C VAL A 14 5.50 -22.31 6.04
N LYS A 15 5.73 -21.00 5.91
CA LYS A 15 5.90 -20.09 7.06
C LYS A 15 4.70 -20.11 8.01
N PHE A 16 3.50 -20.17 7.46
CA PHE A 16 2.26 -20.18 8.24
C PHE A 16 1.73 -21.59 8.51
N ASN A 17 2.47 -22.63 8.11
CA ASN A 17 2.05 -24.03 8.20
C ASN A 17 0.67 -24.30 7.57
N ILE A 18 0.43 -23.72 6.40
CA ILE A 18 -0.80 -23.85 5.62
C ILE A 18 -0.47 -24.59 4.32
N GLN A 19 -1.43 -25.28 3.73
CA GLN A 19 -1.23 -25.89 2.42
C GLN A 19 -1.17 -24.82 1.31
N THR A 20 -0.25 -25.01 0.35
CA THR A 20 -0.10 -24.11 -0.79
C THR A 20 -1.37 -23.99 -1.63
N ASN A 21 -2.14 -25.07 -1.76
CA ASN A 21 -3.43 -25.06 -2.47
C ASN A 21 -4.48 -24.22 -1.74
N GLN A 22 -4.56 -24.33 -0.40
CA GLN A 22 -5.44 -23.50 0.41
C GLN A 22 -5.05 -22.02 0.29
N PHE A 23 -3.76 -21.71 0.37
CA PHE A 23 -3.26 -20.34 0.21
C PHE A 23 -3.60 -19.73 -1.16
N ARG A 24 -3.45 -20.51 -2.25
CA ARG A 24 -3.85 -20.09 -3.60
C ARG A 24 -5.35 -19.82 -3.70
N ASN A 25 -6.18 -20.68 -3.12
CA ASN A 25 -7.63 -20.53 -3.08
C ASN A 25 -8.05 -19.28 -2.28
N TRP A 26 -7.38 -19.00 -1.17
CA TRP A 26 -7.63 -17.78 -0.40
C TRP A 26 -7.22 -16.51 -1.14
N ILE A 27 -6.13 -16.55 -1.92
CA ILE A 27 -5.75 -15.42 -2.77
C ILE A 27 -6.84 -15.13 -3.82
N SER A 28 -7.34 -16.15 -4.52
CA SER A 28 -8.38 -15.96 -5.54
C SER A 28 -9.71 -15.50 -4.95
N LYS A 29 -10.06 -15.99 -3.75
CA LYS A 29 -11.28 -15.62 -3.04
C LYS A 29 -11.12 -14.45 -2.06
N LYS A 30 -9.96 -13.78 -2.05
CA LYS A 30 -9.64 -12.69 -1.12
C LYS A 30 -10.75 -11.63 -1.01
N PRO A 31 -11.37 -11.14 -2.10
CA PRO A 31 -12.43 -10.14 -2.00
C PRO A 31 -13.67 -10.66 -1.26
N GLN A 32 -14.02 -11.93 -1.44
CA GLN A 32 -15.17 -12.56 -0.79
C GLN A 32 -14.87 -12.81 0.68
N LEU A 33 -13.65 -13.29 1.00
CA LEU A 33 -13.19 -13.51 2.38
C LEU A 33 -13.18 -12.20 3.19
N LEU A 34 -12.76 -11.09 2.58
CA LEU A 34 -12.79 -9.77 3.24
C LEU A 34 -14.21 -9.22 3.44
N LYS A 35 -15.19 -9.63 2.63
CA LYS A 35 -16.60 -9.24 2.79
C LYS A 35 -17.29 -9.99 3.93
N VAL A 36 -16.96 -11.27 4.12
CA VAL A 36 -17.59 -12.12 5.15
C VAL A 36 -17.20 -11.70 6.56
N GLN A 37 -16.04 -11.06 6.72
CA GLN A 37 -15.57 -10.58 8.01
C GLN A 37 -15.13 -9.11 7.89
N PRO A 38 -16.08 -8.16 7.80
CA PRO A 38 -15.78 -6.73 7.70
C PRO A 38 -15.05 -6.23 8.95
N ASP A 39 -15.27 -6.90 10.09
CA ASP A 39 -14.65 -6.61 11.38
C ASP A 39 -13.31 -7.31 11.61
N VAL A 40 -12.67 -7.88 10.58
CA VAL A 40 -11.22 -8.18 10.69
C VAL A 40 -10.52 -6.84 10.84
N LYS A 41 -10.34 -6.42 12.09
CA LYS A 41 -9.32 -5.44 12.47
C LYS A 41 -8.06 -5.88 11.76
N ARG A 42 -7.65 -5.11 10.77
CA ARG A 42 -6.37 -5.30 10.10
C ARG A 42 -5.33 -5.29 11.21
N LEU A 43 -4.79 -6.47 11.55
CA LEU A 43 -3.77 -6.63 12.59
C LEU A 43 -2.52 -5.78 12.28
N ASN A 44 -2.35 -5.39 11.01
CA ASN A 44 -1.34 -4.46 10.52
C ASN A 44 -1.95 -3.13 10.02
N MET A 45 -2.96 -2.59 10.70
CA MET A 45 -3.03 -1.13 10.76
C MET A 45 -1.76 -0.73 11.51
N GLY A 46 -0.86 0.05 10.90
CA GLY A 46 0.31 0.55 11.61
C GLY A 46 -0.08 1.34 12.87
N ALA A 47 0.86 2.09 13.44
CA ALA A 47 0.53 2.97 14.55
C ALA A 47 -0.73 3.79 14.22
N LYS A 48 -1.68 3.82 15.17
CA LYS A 48 -2.89 4.63 15.00
C LYS A 48 -2.43 6.07 14.74
N PRO A 49 -2.96 6.74 13.70
CA PRO A 49 -2.63 8.13 13.42
C PRO A 49 -2.76 8.97 14.69
N LYS A 50 -1.71 9.74 15.02
CA LYS A 50 -1.77 10.68 16.14
C LYS A 50 -2.64 11.88 15.75
N TYR A 51 -2.62 12.25 14.47
CA TYR A 51 -3.40 13.34 13.92
C TYR A 51 -4.11 12.89 12.63
N PRO A 52 -5.27 12.20 12.74
CA PRO A 52 -5.91 11.56 11.59
C PRO A 52 -6.20 12.50 10.41
N ALA A 53 -6.70 13.71 10.69
CA ALA A 53 -7.05 14.67 9.65
C ALA A 53 -5.79 15.22 8.93
N LEU A 54 -4.75 15.54 9.70
CA LEU A 54 -3.48 16.08 9.16
C LEU A 54 -2.74 15.03 8.34
N GLU A 55 -2.60 13.82 8.86
CA GLU A 55 -1.94 12.71 8.17
C GLU A 55 -2.68 12.35 6.86
N THR A 56 -4.02 12.40 6.87
CA THR A 56 -4.83 12.19 5.66
C THR A 56 -4.60 13.30 4.63
N ALA A 57 -4.63 14.56 5.05
CA ALA A 57 -4.37 15.70 4.16
C ALA A 57 -2.97 15.64 3.54
N LEU A 58 -1.95 15.31 4.34
CA LEU A 58 -0.58 15.17 3.87
C LEU A 58 -0.43 14.03 2.86
N LEU A 59 -1.04 12.87 3.13
CA LEU A 59 -1.00 11.74 2.19
C LEU A 59 -1.69 12.06 0.86
N THR A 60 -2.79 12.81 0.88
CA THR A 60 -3.47 13.28 -0.33
C THR A 60 -2.57 14.23 -1.11
N TRP A 61 -2.00 15.23 -0.44
CA TRP A 61 -1.08 16.19 -1.06
C TRP A 61 0.14 15.51 -1.69
N VAL A 62 0.76 14.57 -0.98
CA VAL A 62 1.90 13.80 -1.51
C VAL A 62 1.51 12.97 -2.74
N LYS A 63 0.33 12.35 -2.75
CA LYS A 63 -0.16 11.62 -3.93
C LYS A 63 -0.42 12.53 -5.12
N GLU A 64 -0.96 13.72 -4.89
CA GLU A 64 -1.17 14.73 -5.92
C GLU A 64 0.16 15.24 -6.46
N LEU A 65 1.14 15.50 -5.60
CA LEU A 65 2.50 15.80 -6.02
C LEU A 65 3.05 14.71 -6.92
N TYR A 66 3.05 13.44 -6.49
CA TYR A 66 3.58 12.35 -7.33
C TYR A 66 2.87 12.22 -8.68
N ARG A 67 1.54 12.39 -8.73
CA ARG A 67 0.81 12.41 -10.01
C ARG A 67 1.24 13.56 -10.90
N ASN A 68 1.46 14.74 -10.33
CA ASN A 68 1.91 15.90 -11.08
C ASN A 68 3.34 15.69 -11.59
N LEU A 69 4.22 15.12 -10.76
CA LEU A 69 5.59 14.80 -11.13
C LEU A 69 5.66 13.70 -12.21
N GLU A 70 4.79 12.69 -12.17
CA GLU A 70 4.71 11.62 -13.19
C GLU A 70 4.19 12.13 -14.54
N ASN A 71 3.41 13.21 -14.54
CA ASN A 71 2.89 13.87 -15.74
C ASN A 71 3.76 15.04 -16.23
N MET A 72 4.81 15.42 -15.48
CA MET A 72 5.73 16.50 -15.83
C MET A 72 6.94 15.96 -16.57
N SER A 73 7.43 16.70 -17.56
CA SER A 73 8.68 16.37 -18.23
C SER A 73 9.88 16.63 -17.30
N ASP A 74 10.99 15.88 -17.47
CA ASP A 74 12.22 16.03 -16.66
C ASP A 74 12.73 17.49 -16.58
N VAL A 75 12.44 18.30 -17.61
CA VAL A 75 12.83 19.71 -17.70
C VAL A 75 12.04 20.59 -16.71
N GLU A 76 10.75 20.33 -16.52
CA GLU A 76 9.89 21.09 -15.60
C GLU A 76 10.16 20.72 -14.13
N LEU A 77 10.54 19.47 -13.88
CA LEU A 77 10.97 18.98 -12.56
C LEU A 77 12.20 19.74 -12.05
N ILE A 78 13.20 19.94 -12.91
CA ILE A 78 14.44 20.65 -12.56
C ILE A 78 14.17 22.13 -12.28
N GLN A 79 13.23 22.75 -13.01
CA GLN A 79 12.89 24.17 -12.84
C GLN A 79 12.16 24.42 -11.50
N ASN A 80 11.23 23.54 -11.11
CA ASN A 80 10.48 23.65 -9.86
C ASN A 80 11.33 23.39 -8.61
N ILE A 81 12.35 22.52 -8.70
CA ILE A 81 13.29 22.31 -7.58
C ILE A 81 14.18 23.55 -7.40
N LYS A 82 14.58 24.22 -8.49
CA LYS A 82 15.40 25.44 -8.44
C LYS A 82 14.64 26.66 -7.92
N SER A 83 13.33 26.76 -8.18
CA SER A 83 12.49 27.88 -7.71
C SER A 83 11.99 27.71 -6.27
N ALA A 84 12.05 26.50 -5.71
CA ALA A 84 11.67 26.21 -4.33
C ALA A 84 12.82 26.33 -3.32
N GLN A 85 14.04 26.67 -3.75
CA GLN A 85 15.13 27.05 -2.85
C GLN A 85 15.07 28.56 -2.57
N PRO A 86 15.15 29.01 -1.30
CA PRO A 86 15.08 30.42 -0.92
C PRO A 86 16.30 31.23 -1.39
#